data_AF-A0A497CJV8-F1
#
_entry.id   AF-A0A497CJV8-F1
#
_cell.length_a   1.000
_cell.length_b   1.000
_cell.length_c   1.000
_cell.angle_alpha   90.00
_cell.angle_beta   90.00
_cell.angle_gamma   90.00
#
_symmetry.space_group_name_H-M   'P 1'
#
loop_
_entity.id
_entity.type
_entity.pdbx_description
1 polymer ?
#
loop_
_entity_poly.entity_id
_entity_poly.type
_entity_poly.pdbx_seq_one_letter_code
_entity_poly.pdbx_strand_id
1 'polypeptide(L)'
;MKLIEHRKIINENPKAYETDVKGDRLVKSIINHIREDFSGVRFDSKKKNILKEIVLLLFEAQEHRPFFHVEGTELPLCWNRPSDWNIDYIKYEWGHLLSQNQRPEKSSSIENIGLYSARCNQHIQSSMNIQELMVYGGLLAQRISNVLTNRRILFESDKWKELLEELKK
;
A
#
# COMPACT_ATOMS: atom_id res chain seq x y z
N MET A 1 9.52 19.95 -14.36
CA MET A 1 9.82 18.55 -14.69
C MET A 1 8.62 17.94 -15.39
N LYS A 2 8.82 17.05 -16.36
CA LYS A 2 7.77 16.27 -17.03
C LYS A 2 7.67 14.87 -16.42
N LEU A 3 6.52 14.19 -16.59
CA LEU A 3 6.32 12.82 -16.07
C LEU A 3 7.41 11.84 -16.54
N ILE A 4 7.82 11.96 -17.80
CA ILE A 4 8.85 11.08 -18.38
C ILE A 4 10.21 11.24 -17.67
N GLU A 5 10.57 12.46 -17.27
CA GLU A 5 11.81 12.75 -16.55
C GLU A 5 11.75 12.15 -15.15
N HIS A 6 10.61 12.33 -14.46
CA HIS A 6 10.41 11.75 -13.13
C HIS A 6 10.47 10.21 -13.14
N ARG A 7 9.88 9.56 -14.14
CA ARG A 7 9.94 8.09 -14.29
C ARG A 7 11.37 7.60 -14.54
N LYS A 8 12.20 8.35 -15.26
CA LYS A 8 13.62 8.03 -15.46
C LYS A 8 14.39 8.12 -14.14
N ILE A 9 14.19 9.19 -13.38
CA ILE A 9 14.82 9.38 -12.05
C ILE A 9 14.47 8.21 -11.12
N ILE A 10 13.20 7.80 -11.06
CA ILE A 10 12.79 6.62 -10.28
C ILE A 10 13.51 5.36 -10.77
N ASN A 11 13.60 5.15 -12.09
CA ASN A 11 14.20 3.97 -12.69
C ASN A 11 15.72 3.86 -12.43
N GLU A 12 16.40 5.00 -12.29
CA GLU A 12 17.84 5.07 -12.00
C GLU A 12 18.17 4.71 -10.54
N ASN A 13 17.19 4.77 -9.63
CA ASN A 13 17.38 4.45 -8.23
C ASN A 13 16.98 2.98 -7.93
N PRO A 14 17.94 2.07 -7.65
CA PRO A 14 17.64 0.67 -7.36
C PRO A 14 16.85 0.47 -6.07
N LYS A 15 16.80 1.49 -5.19
CA LYS A 15 16.06 1.47 -3.92
C LYS A 15 14.74 2.25 -3.99
N ALA A 16 14.32 2.71 -5.17
CA ALA A 16 13.17 3.59 -5.34
C ALA A 16 11.88 3.06 -4.69
N TYR A 17 11.69 1.74 -4.65
CA TYR A 17 10.49 1.13 -4.06
C TYR A 17 10.56 0.91 -2.56
N GLU A 18 11.75 0.93 -1.95
CA GLU A 18 11.94 0.62 -0.53
C GLU A 18 12.19 1.85 0.34
N THR A 19 12.71 2.93 -0.25
CA THR A 19 13.18 4.11 0.50
C THR A 19 12.11 4.67 1.43
N ASP A 20 10.89 4.88 0.94
CA ASP A 20 9.81 5.47 1.74
C ASP A 20 9.30 4.52 2.85
N VAL A 21 9.34 3.20 2.62
CA VAL A 21 8.91 2.18 3.60
C VAL A 21 9.87 2.10 4.79
N LYS A 22 11.13 2.46 4.61
CA LYS A 22 12.13 2.48 5.70
C LYS A 22 11.92 3.63 6.69
N GLY A 23 11.22 4.69 6.28
CA GLY A 23 10.94 5.86 7.10
C GLY A 23 9.68 5.72 7.97
N ASP A 24 9.44 6.72 8.84
CA ASP A 24 8.31 6.71 9.77
C ASP A 24 7.03 7.34 9.20
N ARG A 25 7.08 7.86 7.97
CA ARG A 25 5.95 8.61 7.37
C ARG A 25 4.69 7.75 7.28
N LEU A 26 4.83 6.53 6.76
CA LEU A 26 3.74 5.58 6.58
C LEU A 26 3.17 5.10 7.92
N VAL A 27 4.04 4.89 8.91
CA VAL A 27 3.65 4.55 10.29
C VAL A 27 2.85 5.67 10.95
N LYS A 28 3.19 6.94 10.69
CA LYS A 28 2.43 8.08 11.21
C LYS A 28 1.09 8.23 10.52
N SER A 29 1.03 8.05 9.19
CA SER A 29 -0.20 8.27 8.43
C SER A 29 -1.20 7.12 8.56
N ILE A 30 -0.76 5.86 8.72
CA ILE A 30 -1.66 4.69 8.83
C ILE A 30 -2.60 4.81 10.03
N ILE A 31 -2.17 5.45 11.11
CA ILE A 31 -2.97 5.65 12.34
C ILE A 31 -4.32 6.29 12.01
N ASN A 32 -4.36 7.24 11.07
CA ASN A 32 -5.60 7.90 10.67
C ASN A 32 -6.55 6.96 9.91
N HIS A 33 -6.03 5.93 9.25
CA HIS A 33 -6.81 4.97 8.47
C HIS A 33 -7.37 3.83 9.31
N ILE A 34 -6.76 3.53 10.45
CA ILE A 34 -7.14 2.39 11.30
C ILE A 34 -7.80 2.83 12.60
N ARG A 35 -7.91 4.13 12.87
CA ARG A 35 -8.30 4.66 14.18
C ARG A 35 -9.65 4.15 14.68
N GLU A 36 -10.60 3.91 13.78
CA GLU A 36 -11.94 3.42 14.11
C GLU A 36 -11.90 2.01 14.72
N ASP A 37 -11.10 1.11 14.13
CA ASP A 37 -10.95 -0.27 14.61
C ASP A 37 -10.19 -0.36 15.95
N PHE A 38 -9.34 0.63 16.22
CA PHE A 38 -8.50 0.69 17.41
C PHE A 38 -8.93 1.84 18.32
N SER A 39 -10.24 2.07 18.43
CA SER A 39 -10.79 3.09 19.31
C SER A 39 -10.35 2.85 20.76
N GLY A 40 -9.91 3.92 21.44
CA GLY A 40 -9.35 3.84 22.80
C GLY A 40 -7.87 3.43 22.89
N VAL A 41 -7.24 3.03 21.78
CA VAL A 41 -5.81 2.70 21.78
C VAL A 41 -4.94 3.96 21.68
N ARG A 42 -3.98 4.11 22.61
CA ARG A 42 -2.93 5.14 22.53
C ARG A 42 -1.72 4.62 21.75
N PHE A 43 -1.44 5.19 20.58
CA PHE A 43 -0.27 4.86 19.75
C PHE A 43 1.04 5.48 20.27
N ASP A 44 1.58 4.89 21.33
CA ASP A 44 2.91 5.21 21.86
C ASP A 44 4.05 4.67 20.97
N SER A 45 5.30 4.82 21.43
CA SER A 45 6.48 4.34 20.69
C SER A 45 6.50 2.82 20.49
N LYS A 46 5.98 2.03 21.44
CA LYS A 46 5.93 0.57 21.31
C LYS A 46 4.93 0.18 20.21
N LYS A 47 3.73 0.77 20.22
CA LYS A 47 2.71 0.53 19.18
C LYS A 47 3.15 1.02 17.81
N LYS A 48 3.93 2.10 17.72
CA LYS A 48 4.53 2.54 16.46
C LYS A 48 5.53 1.53 15.89
N ASN A 49 6.29 0.83 16.73
CA ASN A 49 7.17 -0.24 16.27
C ASN A 49 6.38 -1.44 15.74
N ILE A 50 5.29 -1.82 16.41
CA ILE A 50 4.35 -2.86 15.91
C ILE A 50 3.77 -2.44 14.56
N LEU A 51 3.32 -1.18 14.44
CA LEU A 51 2.83 -0.66 13.16
C LEU A 51 3.89 -0.67 12.07
N LYS A 52 5.17 -0.39 12.40
CA LYS A 52 6.27 -0.48 11.44
C LYS A 52 6.41 -1.90 10.89
N GLU A 53 6.30 -2.90 11.74
CA GLU A 53 6.32 -4.30 11.33
C GLU A 53 5.10 -4.65 10.46
N ILE A 54 3.91 -4.20 10.84
CA ILE A 54 2.70 -4.37 10.02
C ILE A 54 2.86 -3.74 8.63
N VAL A 55 3.39 -2.52 8.54
CA VAL A 55 3.63 -1.84 7.25
C VAL A 55 4.60 -2.64 6.40
N LEU A 56 5.66 -3.21 7.00
CA LEU A 56 6.62 -4.07 6.29
C LEU A 56 5.98 -5.36 5.79
N LEU A 57 5.18 -6.04 6.61
CA LEU A 57 4.46 -7.25 6.20
C LEU A 57 3.47 -6.98 5.05
N LEU A 58 2.74 -5.86 5.11
CA LEU A 58 1.86 -5.45 4.02
C LEU A 58 2.64 -5.17 2.73
N PHE A 59 3.83 -4.58 2.85
CA PHE A 59 4.71 -4.32 1.71
C PHE A 59 5.31 -5.60 1.11
N GLU A 60 5.70 -6.55 1.95
CA GLU A 60 6.16 -7.90 1.56
C GLU A 60 5.05 -8.68 0.84
N ALA A 61 3.81 -8.63 1.36
CA ALA A 61 2.66 -9.22 0.68
C ALA A 61 2.35 -8.56 -0.68
N GLN A 62 2.84 -7.34 -0.90
CA GLN A 62 2.84 -6.66 -2.19
C GLN A 62 4.13 -6.88 -3.00
N GLU A 63 4.94 -7.88 -2.66
CA GLU A 63 6.19 -8.24 -3.36
C GLU A 63 7.15 -7.05 -3.48
N HIS A 64 7.23 -6.21 -2.43
CA HIS A 64 8.08 -5.03 -2.38
C HIS A 64 7.79 -4.00 -3.51
N ARG A 65 6.53 -3.85 -3.90
CA ARG A 65 6.08 -2.93 -4.95
C ARG A 65 4.73 -2.27 -4.61
N PRO A 66 4.38 -1.14 -5.27
CA PRO A 66 3.02 -0.60 -5.24
C PRO A 66 1.97 -1.64 -5.63
N PHE A 67 0.77 -1.53 -5.09
CA PHE A 67 -0.28 -2.56 -5.24
C PHE A 67 -0.53 -2.95 -6.71
N PHE A 68 -0.68 -1.96 -7.60
CA PHE A 68 -0.90 -2.15 -9.04
C PHE A 68 0.36 -2.01 -9.90
N HIS A 69 1.55 -2.24 -9.33
CA HIS A 69 2.78 -2.18 -10.11
C HIS A 69 2.83 -3.30 -11.15
N VAL A 70 3.09 -2.94 -12.40
CA VAL A 70 3.27 -3.89 -13.50
C VAL A 70 4.72 -3.80 -13.95
N GLU A 71 5.42 -4.93 -13.92
CA GLU A 71 6.80 -5.06 -14.38
C GLU A 71 6.87 -5.26 -15.90
N GLY A 72 8.07 -5.17 -16.48
CA GLY A 72 8.32 -5.52 -17.89
C GLY A 72 8.11 -4.38 -18.90
N THR A 73 8.01 -3.14 -18.43
CA THR A 73 7.96 -1.95 -19.28
C THR A 73 9.29 -1.19 -19.27
N GLU A 74 9.60 -0.46 -20.35
CA GLU A 74 10.85 0.32 -20.48
C GLU A 74 11.08 1.33 -19.33
N LEU A 75 10.00 1.92 -18.82
CA LEU A 75 10.03 2.83 -17.68
C LEU A 75 8.94 2.43 -16.68
N PRO A 76 9.15 2.64 -15.37
CA PRO A 76 8.19 2.21 -14.36
C PRO A 76 6.82 2.83 -14.58
N LEU A 77 5.77 2.00 -14.49
CA LEU A 77 4.38 2.46 -14.55
C LEU A 77 3.86 2.96 -13.20
N CYS A 78 4.74 3.30 -12.25
CA CYS A 78 4.39 3.93 -10.99
C CYS A 78 5.12 5.27 -10.90
N TRP A 79 4.43 6.31 -10.43
CA TRP A 79 4.98 7.67 -10.30
C TRP A 79 4.33 8.40 -9.13
N ASN A 80 4.99 9.47 -8.68
CA ASN A 80 4.49 10.34 -7.62
C ASN A 80 3.61 11.47 -8.19
N ARG A 81 2.94 12.20 -7.29
CA ARG A 81 2.23 13.43 -7.65
C ARG A 81 3.20 14.48 -8.22
N PRO A 82 2.75 15.39 -9.10
CA PRO A 82 3.62 16.43 -9.67
C PRO A 82 4.39 17.27 -8.65
N SER A 83 3.81 17.49 -7.47
CA SER A 83 4.46 18.20 -6.35
C SER A 83 5.66 17.45 -5.74
N ASP A 84 5.77 16.15 -5.98
CA ASP A 84 6.78 15.23 -5.44
C ASP A 84 7.65 14.64 -6.56
N TRP A 85 7.78 15.34 -7.70
CA TRP A 85 8.64 14.88 -8.80
C TRP A 85 10.12 15.14 -8.55
N ASN A 86 10.47 15.90 -7.51
CA ASN A 86 11.84 16.19 -7.11
C ASN A 86 12.50 15.08 -6.26
N ILE A 87 11.79 13.99 -5.97
CA ILE A 87 12.33 12.82 -5.26
C ILE A 87 12.50 11.63 -6.21
N ASP A 88 13.44 10.75 -5.88
CA ASP A 88 13.89 9.61 -6.71
C ASP A 88 13.35 8.26 -6.25
N TYR A 89 12.32 8.27 -5.40
CA TYR A 89 11.68 7.07 -4.86
C TYR A 89 10.16 7.21 -4.92
N ILE A 90 9.44 6.09 -4.83
CA ILE A 90 7.98 6.09 -4.76
C ILE A 90 7.54 6.53 -3.37
N LYS A 91 6.84 7.68 -3.31
CA LYS A 91 6.18 8.16 -2.10
C LYS A 91 4.80 7.51 -2.03
N TYR A 92 4.68 6.48 -1.18
CA TYR A 92 3.47 5.67 -1.11
C TYR A 92 2.28 6.42 -0.50
N GLU A 93 1.10 5.94 -0.81
CA GLU A 93 -0.14 6.42 -0.22
C GLU A 93 -0.97 5.23 0.24
N TRP A 94 -1.71 5.42 1.33
CA TRP A 94 -2.68 4.43 1.77
C TRP A 94 -3.91 4.51 0.87
N GLY A 95 -4.22 3.41 0.21
CA GLY A 95 -5.43 3.24 -0.59
C GLY A 95 -6.29 2.12 -0.02
N HIS A 96 -7.61 2.28 -0.09
CA HIS A 96 -8.54 1.23 0.32
C HIS A 96 -8.81 0.28 -0.85
N LEU A 97 -8.84 -1.03 -0.58
CA LEU A 97 -9.19 -2.04 -1.57
C LEU A 97 -10.69 -2.00 -1.91
N LEU A 98 -11.51 -1.90 -0.87
CA LEU A 98 -12.95 -1.63 -0.97
C LEU A 98 -13.23 -0.21 -0.50
N SER A 99 -14.02 0.55 -1.26
CA SER A 99 -14.48 1.87 -0.82
C SER A 99 -15.28 1.75 0.49
N GLN A 100 -15.37 2.84 1.28
CA GLN A 100 -16.12 2.84 2.53
C GLN A 100 -17.58 2.36 2.36
N ASN A 101 -18.21 2.71 1.23
CA ASN A 101 -19.60 2.33 0.93
C ASN A 101 -19.76 0.86 0.51
N GLN A 102 -18.66 0.17 0.17
CA GLN A 102 -18.66 -1.24 -0.25
C GLN A 102 -18.05 -2.16 0.82
N ARG A 103 -17.53 -1.57 1.89
CA ARG A 103 -16.84 -2.28 2.95
C ARG A 103 -17.87 -3.01 3.83
N PRO A 104 -17.72 -4.33 4.09
CA PRO A 104 -18.57 -5.02 5.05
C PRO A 104 -18.40 -4.42 6.45
N GLU A 105 -19.49 -4.28 7.21
CA GLU A 105 -19.51 -3.67 8.56
C GLU A 105 -18.50 -4.26 9.55
N LYS A 106 -18.07 -5.51 9.35
CA LYS A 106 -17.14 -6.24 10.24
C LYS A 106 -15.72 -6.43 9.66
N SER A 107 -15.41 -5.85 8.51
CA SER A 107 -14.07 -6.01 7.92
C SER A 107 -13.05 -5.19 8.70
N SER A 108 -11.80 -5.63 8.74
CA SER A 108 -10.69 -4.89 9.35
C SER A 108 -10.20 -3.77 8.43
N SER A 109 -10.11 -2.54 8.94
CA SER A 109 -9.61 -1.34 8.26
C SER A 109 -8.18 -1.56 7.81
N ILE A 110 -7.37 -2.22 8.64
CA ILE A 110 -5.96 -2.46 8.35
C ILE A 110 -5.76 -3.54 7.27
N GLU A 111 -6.68 -4.50 7.17
CA GLU A 111 -6.69 -5.52 6.11
C GLU A 111 -7.30 -5.02 4.80
N ASN A 112 -8.06 -3.91 4.85
CA ASN A 112 -8.64 -3.25 3.69
C ASN A 112 -7.75 -2.14 3.10
N ILE A 113 -6.54 -1.91 3.62
CA ILE A 113 -5.60 -0.91 3.08
C ILE A 113 -4.35 -1.54 2.45
N GLY A 114 -3.80 -0.85 1.46
CA GLY A 114 -2.53 -1.21 0.82
C GLY A 114 -1.68 0.03 0.51
N LEU A 115 -0.45 -0.22 0.05
CA LEU A 115 0.50 0.80 -0.37
C LEU A 115 0.39 1.05 -1.88
N TYR A 116 0.01 2.26 -2.26
CA TYR A 116 -0.23 2.69 -3.63
C TYR A 116 0.77 3.76 -4.06
N SER A 117 1.11 3.82 -5.35
CA SER A 117 1.72 5.04 -5.92
C SER A 117 0.64 6.05 -6.27
N ALA A 118 1.02 7.30 -6.56
CA ALA A 118 0.04 8.32 -6.94
C ALA A 118 -0.75 7.92 -8.20
N ARG A 119 -0.13 7.23 -9.16
CA ARG A 119 -0.84 6.64 -10.29
C ARG A 119 -1.88 5.62 -9.85
N CYS A 120 -1.48 4.67 -8.99
CA CYS A 120 -2.38 3.60 -8.57
C CYS A 120 -3.65 4.21 -7.93
N ASN A 121 -3.50 5.30 -7.18
CA ASN A 121 -4.63 6.04 -6.62
C ASN A 121 -5.49 6.76 -7.67
N GLN A 122 -4.93 7.25 -8.78
CA GLN A 122 -5.75 7.82 -9.87
C GLN A 122 -6.74 6.80 -10.47
N HIS A 123 -6.36 5.52 -10.53
CA HIS A 123 -7.23 4.45 -11.05
C HIS A 123 -8.33 4.02 -10.07
N ILE A 124 -8.12 4.15 -8.75
CA ILE A 124 -9.18 3.86 -7.73
C ILE A 124 -10.10 5.07 -7.55
N GLN A 125 -9.56 6.29 -7.67
CA GLN A 125 -10.34 7.52 -7.53
C GLN A 125 -11.41 7.69 -8.61
N SER A 126 -11.37 6.94 -9.72
CA SER A 126 -12.46 6.85 -10.69
C SER A 126 -13.64 5.97 -10.23
N SER A 127 -13.72 5.63 -8.94
CA SER A 127 -14.74 4.75 -8.31
C SER A 127 -14.73 3.31 -8.81
N MET A 128 -13.70 2.92 -9.57
CA MET A 128 -13.55 1.54 -10.01
C MET A 128 -13.00 0.69 -8.86
N ASN A 129 -13.74 -0.36 -8.50
CA ASN A 129 -13.27 -1.34 -7.54
C ASN A 129 -12.22 -2.27 -8.17
N ILE A 130 -11.53 -3.03 -7.32
CA ILE A 130 -10.48 -3.95 -7.78
C ILE A 130 -11.03 -4.99 -8.77
N GLN A 131 -12.27 -5.44 -8.59
CA GLN A 131 -12.91 -6.40 -9.49
C GLN A 131 -13.07 -5.84 -10.90
N GLU A 132 -13.46 -4.58 -11.04
CA GLU A 132 -13.56 -3.89 -12.32
C GLU A 132 -12.19 -3.68 -12.96
N LEU A 133 -11.15 -3.39 -12.16
CA LEU A 133 -9.78 -3.31 -12.66
C LEU A 133 -9.26 -4.67 -13.18
N MET A 134 -9.70 -5.78 -12.58
CA MET A 134 -9.34 -7.12 -13.05
C MET A 134 -9.99 -7.47 -14.40
N VAL A 135 -11.10 -6.83 -14.78
CA VAL A 135 -11.75 -7.04 -16.10
C VAL A 135 -10.84 -6.60 -17.26
N TYR A 136 -9.96 -5.61 -17.04
CA TYR A 136 -8.96 -5.23 -18.05
C TYR A 136 -7.95 -6.34 -18.37
N GLY A 137 -7.86 -7.37 -17.51
CA GLY A 137 -7.05 -8.55 -17.75
C GLY A 137 -5.54 -8.30 -17.77
N GLY A 138 -4.82 -9.22 -18.41
CA GLY A 138 -3.38 -9.13 -18.62
C GLY A 138 -2.55 -9.08 -17.33
N LEU A 139 -1.41 -8.40 -17.41
CA LEU A 139 -0.44 -8.31 -16.31
C LEU A 139 -1.01 -7.61 -15.07
N LEU A 140 -1.95 -6.67 -15.24
CA LEU A 140 -2.58 -5.98 -14.11
C LEU A 140 -3.46 -6.93 -13.30
N ALA A 141 -4.31 -7.73 -13.96
CA ALA A 141 -5.16 -8.69 -13.29
C ALA A 141 -4.34 -9.78 -12.56
N GLN A 142 -3.27 -10.26 -13.20
CA GLN A 142 -2.35 -11.22 -12.58
C GLN A 142 -1.67 -10.62 -11.33
N ARG A 143 -1.17 -9.39 -11.44
CA ARG A 143 -0.57 -8.67 -10.31
C ARG A 143 -1.54 -8.56 -9.14
N ILE A 144 -2.77 -8.11 -9.40
CA ILE A 144 -3.81 -7.97 -8.38
C ILE A 144 -4.07 -9.32 -7.71
N SER A 145 -4.23 -10.39 -8.50
CA SER A 145 -4.50 -11.74 -7.98
C SER A 145 -3.39 -12.25 -7.07
N ASN A 146 -2.12 -12.07 -7.47
CA ASN A 146 -0.97 -12.46 -6.66
C ASN A 146 -0.94 -11.69 -5.32
N VAL A 147 -1.09 -10.36 -5.36
CA VAL A 147 -1.08 -9.52 -4.17
C VAL A 147 -2.23 -9.90 -3.21
N LEU A 148 -3.44 -10.13 -3.73
CA LEU A 148 -4.58 -10.56 -2.91
C LEU A 148 -4.35 -11.93 -2.28
N THR A 149 -3.73 -12.86 -3.00
CA THR A 149 -3.39 -14.19 -2.49
C THR A 149 -2.36 -14.10 -1.37
N ASN A 150 -1.27 -13.36 -1.57
CA ASN A 150 -0.23 -13.17 -0.57
C ASN A 150 -0.77 -12.49 0.69
N ARG A 151 -1.64 -11.48 0.53
CA ARG A 151 -2.30 -10.82 1.66
C ARG A 151 -3.19 -11.78 2.45
N ARG A 152 -3.95 -12.65 1.77
CA ARG A 152 -4.76 -13.66 2.44
C ARG A 152 -3.89 -14.61 3.29
N ILE A 153 -2.78 -15.09 2.73
CA ILE A 153 -1.81 -15.93 3.46
C ILE A 153 -1.26 -15.18 4.67
N LEU A 154 -0.86 -13.91 4.49
CA LEU A 154 -0.37 -13.07 5.58
C LEU A 154 -1.42 -12.94 6.70
N PHE A 155 -2.67 -12.62 6.37
CA PHE A 155 -3.72 -12.37 7.36
C PHE A 155 -4.13 -13.64 8.12
N GLU A 156 -3.97 -14.80 7.50
CA GLU A 156 -4.19 -16.10 8.14
C GLU A 156 -3.00 -16.53 9.04
N SER A 157 -1.83 -15.87 8.94
CA SER A 157 -0.63 -16.21 9.72
C SER A 157 -0.73 -15.84 11.20
N ASP A 158 -0.07 -16.61 12.06
CA ASP A 158 -0.05 -16.36 13.50
C ASP A 158 0.70 -15.07 13.83
N LYS A 159 1.80 -14.78 13.13
CA LYS A 159 2.54 -13.52 13.26
C LYS A 159 1.63 -12.30 13.08
N TRP A 160 0.77 -12.30 12.06
CA TRP A 160 -0.17 -11.21 11.83
C TRP A 160 -1.16 -11.05 12.98
N LYS A 161 -1.79 -12.16 13.39
CA LYS A 161 -2.76 -12.18 14.50
C LYS A 161 -2.15 -11.69 15.81
N GLU A 162 -0.93 -12.15 16.12
CA GLU A 162 -0.18 -11.72 17.30
C GLU A 162 0.07 -10.22 17.30
N LEU A 163 0.55 -9.65 16.19
CA LEU A 163 0.78 -8.21 16.07
C LEU A 163 -0.51 -7.39 16.24
N LEU A 164 -1.64 -7.86 15.68
CA LEU A 164 -2.92 -7.18 15.85
C LEU A 164 -3.42 -7.23 17.29
N GLU A 165 -3.25 -8.36 17.98
CA GLU A 165 -3.62 -8.47 19.40
C GLU A 165 -2.70 -7.64 20.29
N GLU A 166 -1.40 -7.58 20.02
CA GLU A 166 -0.47 -6.69 20.72
C GLU A 166 -0.79 -5.21 20.48
N LEU A 167 -1.28 -4.85 19.29
CA LEU A 167 -1.66 -3.49 18.97
C LEU A 167 -2.91 -3.02 19.74
N LYS A 168 -3.83 -3.95 20.06
CA LYS A 168 -5.05 -3.66 20.84
C LYS A 168 -4.79 -3.53 22.35
N LYS A 169 -3.79 -4.22 22.88
CA LYS A 169 -3.39 -4.18 24.30
C LYS A 169 -2.79 -2.84 24.68
#